data_AF-A0A8T2MB44-F1
#
_entry.id   AF-A0A8T2MB44-F1
#
_cell.length_a   1.000
_cell.length_b   1.000
_cell.length_c   1.000
_cell.angle_alpha   90.00
_cell.angle_beta   90.00
_cell.angle_gamma   90.00
#
_symmetry.space_group_name_H-M   'P 1'
#
loop_
_entity.id
_entity.type
_entity.pdbx_description
1 polymer ?
#
loop_
_entity_poly.entity_id
_entity_poly.type
_entity_poly.pdbx_seq_one_letter_code
_entity_poly.pdbx_strand_id
1 'polypeptide(L)' 'MNKDTTKKKVLKPEDAISRYRCVLKAVSRGMSKTDAYSYAGVNRKTIVDTAAIAELKALDPGKYFQIRAMFHKGKKGHTL' A
#
# COMPACT_ATOMS: atom_id res chain seq x y z
N MET A 1 -25.45 12.08 -4.42
CA MET A 1 -24.37 11.10 -4.70
C MET A 1 -23.53 10.93 -3.45
N ASN A 2 -23.76 9.89 -2.65
CA ASN A 2 -22.94 9.58 -1.48
C ASN A 2 -21.57 9.07 -1.96
N LYS A 3 -20.54 9.93 -1.89
CA LYS A 3 -19.15 9.49 -2.00
C LYS A 3 -18.80 8.82 -0.69
N ASP A 4 -18.96 7.51 -0.62
CA ASP A 4 -18.47 6.69 0.47
C ASP A 4 -16.92 6.78 0.48
N THR A 5 -16.38 7.74 1.23
CA THR A 5 -14.93 8.03 1.31
C THR A 5 -14.22 7.10 2.28
N THR A 6 -14.69 5.87 2.44
CA THR A 6 -14.01 4.85 3.23
C THR A 6 -12.74 4.41 2.48
N LYS A 7 -11.65 5.15 2.71
CA LYS A 7 -10.30 4.82 2.26
C LYS A 7 -10.02 3.35 2.57
N LYS A 8 -10.07 2.49 1.55
CA LYS A 8 -9.99 1.03 1.70
C LYS A 8 -8.72 0.67 2.48
N LYS A 9 -8.86 0.12 3.69
CA LYS A 9 -7.72 -0.34 4.50
C LYS A 9 -6.83 -1.26 3.66
N VAL A 10 -5.50 -1.12 3.79
CA VAL A 10 -4.54 -2.07 3.21
C VAL A 10 -4.74 -3.38 3.97
N LEU A 11 -5.36 -4.37 3.33
CA LEU A 11 -5.56 -5.69 3.92
C LEU A 11 -4.47 -6.68 3.47
N LYS A 12 -3.77 -6.34 2.38
CA LYS A 12 -2.73 -7.16 1.77
C LYS A 12 -1.52 -6.29 1.37
N PRO A 13 -0.28 -6.77 1.54
CA PRO A 13 0.93 -6.12 1.02
C PRO A 13 0.86 -5.74 -0.46
N GLU A 14 0.15 -6.53 -1.27
CA GLU A 14 -0.06 -6.26 -2.69
C GLU A 14 -0.83 -4.94 -2.94
N ASP A 15 -1.78 -4.60 -2.06
CA ASP A 15 -2.54 -3.35 -2.15
C ASP A 15 -1.64 -2.15 -1.85
N ALA A 16 -0.75 -2.30 -0.87
CA ALA A 16 0.25 -1.28 -0.53
C ALA A 16 1.22 -1.03 -1.69
N ILE A 17 1.76 -2.11 -2.30
CA ILE A 17 2.65 -2.02 -3.46
C ILE A 17 1.96 -1.30 -4.63
N SER A 18 0.71 -1.67 -4.92
CA SER A 18 -0.05 -1.08 -6.03
C SER A 18 -0.29 0.42 -5.81
N ARG A 19 -0.65 0.83 -4.59
CA ARG A 19 -0.84 2.24 -4.24
C ARG A 19 0.45 3.03 -4.30
N TYR A 20 1.54 2.48 -3.75
CA TYR A 20 2.86 3.10 -3.81
C TYR A 20 3.29 3.36 -5.25
N ARG A 21 3.15 2.36 -6.13
CA ARG A 21 3.43 2.51 -7.57
C ARG A 21 2.54 3.55 -8.25
N CYS A 22 1.26 3.60 -7.88
CA CYS A 22 0.33 4.61 -8.40
C CYS A 22 0.79 6.03 -8.04
N VAL A 23 1.17 6.25 -6.77
CA VAL A 23 1.72 7.53 -6.30
C VAL A 23 2.99 7.89 -7.06
N LEU A 24 3.94 6.97 -7.21
CA LEU A 24 5.19 7.23 -7.95
C LEU A 24 4.91 7.62 -9.41
N LYS A 25 3.98 6.92 -10.07
CA LYS A 25 3.56 7.24 -11.44
C LYS A 25 2.88 8.59 -11.55
N ALA A 26 2.12 8.99 -10.53
CA ALA A 26 1.50 10.32 -10.50
C ALA A 26 2.55 11.43 -10.32
N VAL A 27 3.49 11.23 -9.39
CA VAL A 27 4.60 12.17 -9.16
C VAL A 27 5.51 12.27 -10.40
N SER A 28 5.81 11.15 -11.07
CA SER A 28 6.63 11.17 -12.29
C SER A 28 5.98 11.91 -13.47
N ARG A 29 4.65 12.14 -13.40
CA ARG A 29 3.90 12.96 -14.36
C ARG A 29 3.80 14.44 -13.95
N GLY A 30 4.52 14.85 -12.91
CA GLY A 30 4.57 16.24 -12.45
C GLY A 30 3.51 16.62 -11.41
N MET A 31 2.72 15.66 -10.90
CA MET A 31 1.81 15.97 -9.78
C MET A 31 2.59 16.26 -8.50
N SER A 32 2.05 17.16 -7.68
CA SER A 32 2.52 17.34 -6.31
C SER A 32 2.32 16.06 -5.50
N LYS A 33 3.10 15.87 -4.43
CA LYS A 33 2.95 14.69 -3.55
C LYS A 33 1.54 14.59 -2.98
N THR A 34 0.96 15.72 -2.55
CA THR A 34 -0.40 15.78 -1.97
C THR A 34 -1.45 15.37 -2.98
N ASP A 35 -1.35 15.86 -4.22
CA ASP A 35 -2.29 15.51 -5.29
C ASP A 35 -2.13 14.06 -5.71
N ALA A 36 -0.89 13.55 -5.77
CA ALA A 36 -0.61 12.14 -6.04
C ALA A 36 -1.22 11.21 -4.98
N TYR A 37 -1.16 11.57 -3.69
CA TYR A 37 -1.81 10.80 -2.62
C TYR A 37 -3.34 10.80 -2.77
N SER A 38 -3.93 11.97 -3.05
CA SER A 38 -5.37 12.11 -3.28
C SER A 38 -5.82 11.33 -4.52
N TYR A 39 -5.07 11.42 -5.61
CA TYR A 39 -5.28 10.68 -6.86
C TYR A 39 -5.22 9.16 -6.65
N ALA A 40 -4.25 8.68 -5.88
CA ALA A 40 -4.13 7.27 -5.51
C ALA A 40 -5.12 6.83 -4.41
N GLY A 41 -5.96 7.74 -3.89
CA GLY A 41 -6.96 7.45 -2.87
C GLY A 41 -6.37 6.98 -1.54
N VAL A 42 -5.16 7.44 -1.19
CA VAL A 42 -4.36 6.92 -0.08
C VAL A 42 -3.91 8.05 0.85
N ASN A 43 -3.82 7.77 2.15
CA ASN A 43 -3.23 8.71 3.10
C ASN A 43 -1.71 8.71 3.00
N ARG A 44 -1.09 9.89 3.15
CA ARG A 44 0.37 10.03 3.23
C ARG A 44 0.96 9.07 4.26
N LYS A 45 0.39 9.00 5.47
CA LYS A 45 0.88 8.10 6.52
C LYS A 45 0.88 6.64 6.08
N THR A 46 -0.18 6.18 5.42
CA THR A 46 -0.26 4.82 4.89
C THR A 46 0.85 4.54 3.87
N ILE A 47 1.14 5.49 2.97
CA ILE A 47 2.24 5.32 2.01
C ILE A 47 3.60 5.23 2.70
N VAL A 48 3.84 6.08 3.70
CA VAL A 48 5.09 6.07 4.48
C VAL A 48 5.22 4.74 5.25
N ASP A 49 4.17 4.32 5.96
CA ASP A 49 4.17 3.10 6.77
C ASP A 49 4.38 1.84 5.91
N THR A 50 3.94 1.86 4.65
CA THR A 50 4.06 0.71 3.74
C THR A 50 5.14 0.87 2.66
N ALA A 51 5.98 1.91 2.74
CA ALA A 51 7.03 2.14 1.75
C ALA A 51 8.05 0.99 1.76
N ALA A 52 8.47 0.54 2.95
CA ALA A 52 9.47 -0.50 3.11
C ALA A 52 9.12 -1.81 2.38
N ILE A 53 7.86 -2.28 2.47
CA ILE A 53 7.44 -3.51 1.78
C ILE A 53 7.35 -3.31 0.25
N ALA A 54 7.02 -2.10 -0.19
CA ALA A 54 6.97 -1.76 -1.61
C ALA A 54 8.36 -1.66 -2.23
N GLU A 55 9.30 -1.04 -1.52
CA GLU A 55 10.70 -0.91 -1.89
C GLU A 55 11.40 -2.27 -1.89
N LEU A 56 11.14 -3.11 -0.88
CA LEU A 56 11.62 -4.49 -0.86
C LEU A 56 11.15 -5.26 -2.09
N LYS A 57 9.87 -5.15 -2.48
CA LYS A 57 9.36 -5.81 -3.70
C LYS A 57 10.07 -5.35 -4.96
N ALA A 58 10.49 -4.09 -5.02
CA ALA A 58 11.15 -3.51 -6.18
C ALA A 58 12.63 -3.89 -6.26
N LEU A 59 13.34 -3.90 -5.12
CA LEU A 59 14.79 -4.17 -5.05
C LEU A 59 15.11 -5.67 -4.98
N ASP A 60 14.33 -6.43 -4.21
CA ASP A 60 14.49 -7.88 -4.04
C ASP A 60 13.13 -8.59 -4.07
N PRO A 61 12.60 -8.86 -5.28
CA PRO A 61 11.34 -9.57 -5.45
C PRO A 61 11.33 -10.95 -4.80
N GLY A 62 12.48 -11.62 -4.74
CA GLY A 62 12.63 -12.97 -4.18
C GLY A 62 12.47 -12.97 -2.67
N LYS A 63 13.19 -12.08 -1.98
CA LYS A 63 13.06 -11.89 -0.53
C LYS A 63 11.66 -11.43 -0.14
N TYR A 64 11.04 -10.56 -0.94
CA TYR A 64 9.63 -10.19 -0.76
C TYR A 64 8.74 -11.44 -0.75
N PHE A 65 8.85 -12.31 -1.76
CA PHE A 65 7.97 -13.48 -1.87
C PHE A 65 8.19 -14.49 -0.74
N GLN A 66 9.45 -14.69 -0.33
CA GLN A 66 9.77 -15.51 0.84
C GLN A 66 9.08 -14.99 2.10
N ILE A 67 9.25 -13.69 2.40
CA ILE A 67 8.61 -13.07 3.57
C ILE A 67 7.10 -13.14 3.44
N ARG A 68 6.54 -12.79 2.28
CA ARG A 68 5.10 -12.81 2.04
C ARG A 68 4.47 -14.18 2.27
N ALA A 69 5.15 -15.25 1.88
CA ALA A 69 4.72 -16.63 2.10
C ALA A 69 4.67 -17.00 3.60
N MET A 70 5.54 -16.41 4.42
CA MET A 70 5.54 -16.61 5.88
C MET A 70 4.43 -15.82 6.60
N PHE A 71 3.92 -14.74 5.99
CA PHE A 71 2.79 -13.97 6.51
C PHE A 71 1.47 -14.71 6.31
N HIS A 72 1.16 -15.61 7.25
CA HIS A 72 -0.17 -16.19 7.37
C HIS A 72 -1.17 -15.11 7.81
N LYS A 73 -2.33 -15.04 7.15
CA LYS A 73 -3.43 -14.18 7.59
C LYS A 73 -3.72 -14.53 9.05
N GLY A 74 -3.51 -13.59 9.98
CA GLY A 74 -3.74 -13.84 11.40
C GLY A 74 -5.09 -14.53 11.57
N LYS A 75 -5.11 -15.73 12.20
CA LYS A 75 -6.36 -16.36 12.62
C LYS A 75 -7.12 -15.28 13.36
N LYS A 76 -8.37 -15.00 12.94
CA LYS A 76 -9.26 -14.12 13.71
C LYS A 76 -9.17 -14.60 15.16
N GLY A 77 -8.67 -13.75 16.06
CA GLY A 77 -8.57 -14.10 17.47
C GLY A 77 -9.92 -14.64 17.91
N HIS A 78 -9.91 -15.85 18.47
CA HIS A 78 -11.02 -16.31 19.29
C HIS A 78 -11.18 -15.27 20.38
N THR A 79 -12.31 -14.60 20.40
CA THR A 79 -12.77 -13.84 21.56
C THR A 79 -12.78 -14.82 22.73
N LEU A 80 -11.95 -14.54 23.75
CA LEU A 80 -12.15 -15.06 25.10
C LEU A 80 -13.16 -14.16 25.80
#